data_AF-A0AAW6EZ56-F1
#
_entry.id   AF-A0AAW6EZ56-F1
#
_cell.length_a   1.000
_cell.length_b   1.000
_cell.length_c   1.000
_cell.angle_alpha   90.00
_cell.angle_beta   90.00
_cell.angle_gamma   90.00
#
_symmetry.space_group_name_H-M   'P 1'
#
loop_
_entity.id
_entity.type
_entity.pdbx_description
1 polymer ?
#
loop_
_entity_poly.entity_id
_entity_poly.type
_entity_poly.pdbx_seq_one_letter_code
_entity_poly.pdbx_strand_id
1 'polypeptide(L)'
;MEKIKKIFYVLTTILEILLLVGAYMVNYFTHKKMGMLRHVVHKNYVWEDKYPIQTIQYIAIIALITLMLLVLILYMKRKVRLKKIVTTMSITMVILVLFFIGFILIYSAEEIRAFYYISVMLGLMTLIQIIKTFIGVIWYKN
;
A
#
# COMPACT_ATOMS: atom_id res chain seq x y z
N MET A 1 22.62 15.34 -8.81
CA MET A 1 21.69 14.84 -7.76
C MET A 1 20.21 14.83 -8.18
N GLU A 2 19.68 15.84 -8.88
CA GLU A 2 18.25 15.86 -9.24
C GLU A 2 17.80 14.71 -10.16
N LYS A 3 18.65 14.28 -11.12
CA LYS A 3 18.35 13.14 -12.01
C LYS A 3 18.10 11.84 -11.24
N ILE A 4 18.93 11.51 -10.25
CA ILE A 4 18.78 10.28 -9.44
C ILE A 4 17.48 10.32 -8.64
N LYS A 5 17.13 11.47 -8.04
CA LYS A 5 15.88 11.64 -7.30
C LYS A 5 14.65 11.46 -8.20
N LYS A 6 14.71 11.94 -9.45
CA LYS A 6 13.66 11.77 -10.45
C LYS A 6 13.53 10.31 -10.91
N ILE A 7 14.64 9.62 -11.15
CA ILE A 7 14.65 8.19 -11.51
C ILE A 7 14.02 7.36 -10.40
N PHE A 8 14.43 7.60 -9.14
CA PHE A 8 13.86 6.90 -7.98
C PHE A 8 12.34 7.12 -7.88
N TYR A 9 11.88 8.36 -8.07
CA TYR A 9 10.45 8.68 -8.05
C TYR A 9 9.67 7.95 -9.16
N VAL A 10 10.21 7.91 -10.38
CA VAL A 10 9.56 7.21 -11.50
C VAL A 10 9.52 5.70 -11.24
N LEU A 11 10.64 5.11 -10.81
CA LEU A 11 10.74 3.68 -10.57
C LEU A 11 9.79 3.21 -9.46
N THR A 12 9.73 3.95 -8.34
CA THR A 12 8.79 3.65 -7.24
C THR A 12 7.33 3.79 -7.69
N THR A 13 7.02 4.78 -8.52
CA THR A 13 5.66 4.96 -9.07
C THR A 13 5.28 3.84 -10.04
N ILE A 14 6.20 3.37 -10.89
CA ILE A 14 5.96 2.22 -11.77
C ILE A 14 5.67 0.96 -10.93
N LEU A 15 6.44 0.75 -9.85
CA LEU A 15 6.24 -0.38 -8.95
C LEU A 15 4.85 -0.34 -8.28
N GLU A 16 4.40 0.83 -7.83
CA GLU A 16 3.04 1.00 -7.27
C GLU A 16 1.94 0.68 -8.30
N ILE A 17 2.09 1.14 -9.54
CA ILE A 17 1.15 0.84 -10.62
C ILE A 17 1.13 -0.66 -10.91
N LEU A 18 2.29 -1.33 -10.93
CA LEU A 18 2.37 -2.78 -11.13
C LEU A 18 1.68 -3.54 -9.99
N LEU A 19 1.80 -3.09 -8.74
CA LEU A 19 1.09 -3.70 -7.61
C LEU A 19 -0.43 -3.54 -7.74
N LEU A 20 -0.91 -2.37 -8.16
CA LEU A 20 -2.35 -2.15 -8.41
C LEU A 20 -2.88 -3.04 -9.54
N VAL A 21 -2.16 -3.09 -10.66
CA VAL A 21 -2.52 -3.96 -11.80
C VAL A 21 -2.47 -5.42 -11.37
N GLY A 22 -1.48 -5.82 -10.57
CA GLY A 22 -1.36 -7.15 -10.00
C GLY A 22 -2.57 -7.52 -9.14
N ALA A 23 -2.97 -6.63 -8.23
CA ALA A 23 -4.13 -6.84 -7.36
C ALA A 23 -5.42 -7.02 -8.17
N TYR A 24 -5.61 -6.17 -9.19
CA TYR A 24 -6.74 -6.29 -10.13
C TYR A 24 -6.70 -7.61 -10.90
N MET A 25 -5.54 -8.00 -11.45
CA MET A 25 -5.39 -9.25 -12.19
C MET A 25 -5.67 -10.48 -11.32
N VAL A 26 -5.18 -10.50 -10.08
CA VAL A 26 -5.44 -11.62 -9.16
C VAL A 26 -6.94 -11.75 -8.91
N ASN A 27 -7.64 -10.64 -8.67
CA ASN A 27 -9.09 -10.66 -8.50
C ASN A 27 -9.81 -11.17 -9.76
N TYR A 28 -9.44 -10.64 -10.93
CA TYR A 28 -10.03 -11.02 -12.21
C TYR A 28 -9.84 -12.51 -12.53
N PHE A 29 -8.62 -13.03 -12.38
CA PHE A 29 -8.33 -14.43 -12.66
C PHE A 29 -8.97 -15.37 -11.64
N THR A 30 -9.11 -14.94 -10.39
CA THR A 30 -9.84 -15.71 -9.38
C THR A 30 -11.31 -15.89 -9.78
N HIS A 31 -11.93 -14.87 -10.36
CA HIS A 31 -13.32 -14.96 -10.83
C HIS A 31 -13.45 -15.70 -12.18
N LYS A 32 -12.49 -15.53 -13.09
CA LYS A 32 -12.59 -16.06 -14.46
C LYS A 32 -12.06 -17.49 -14.61
N LYS A 33 -11.08 -17.91 -13.80
CA LYS A 33 -10.43 -19.23 -13.91
C LYS A 33 -10.67 -20.06 -12.67
N MET A 34 -11.44 -21.14 -12.83
CA MET A 34 -11.81 -22.03 -11.71
C MET A 34 -10.60 -22.71 -11.04
N GLY A 35 -9.50 -22.93 -11.77
CA GLY A 35 -8.24 -23.41 -11.18
C GLY A 35 -7.59 -22.42 -10.22
N MET A 36 -7.57 -21.12 -10.58
CA MET A 36 -7.07 -20.06 -9.72
C MET A 36 -7.97 -19.89 -8.49
N LEU A 37 -9.29 -19.98 -8.66
CA LEU A 37 -10.25 -19.97 -7.56
C LEU A 37 -9.96 -21.06 -6.53
N ARG A 38 -9.79 -22.32 -6.97
CA ARG A 38 -9.49 -23.44 -6.08
C ARG A 38 -8.15 -23.25 -5.36
N HIS A 39 -7.13 -22.78 -6.07
CA HIS A 39 -5.83 -22.50 -5.49
C HIS A 39 -5.90 -21.43 -4.39
N VAL A 40 -6.55 -20.30 -4.68
CA VAL A 40 -6.69 -19.18 -3.73
C VAL A 40 -7.48 -19.60 -2.50
N VAL A 41 -8.59 -20.32 -2.67
CA VAL A 41 -9.40 -20.81 -1.53
C VAL A 41 -8.60 -21.76 -0.65
N HIS A 42 -7.87 -22.72 -1.25
CA HIS A 42 -7.04 -23.63 -0.48
C HIS A 42 -5.95 -22.88 0.29
N LYS A 43 -5.32 -21.88 -0.34
CA LYS A 43 -4.30 -21.05 0.33
C LYS A 43 -4.88 -20.20 1.46
N ASN A 44 -6.07 -19.63 1.29
CA ASN A 44 -6.76 -18.89 2.34
C ASN A 44 -6.99 -19.79 3.56
N TYR A 45 -7.52 -20.99 3.36
CA TYR A 45 -7.75 -21.95 4.45
C TYR A 45 -6.46 -22.30 5.20
N VAL A 46 -5.38 -22.59 4.46
CA VAL A 46 -4.06 -22.87 5.07
C VAL A 46 -3.51 -21.65 5.83
N TRP A 47 -3.76 -20.44 5.36
CA TRP A 47 -3.30 -19.21 6.01
C TRP A 47 -4.09 -18.89 7.27
N GLU A 48 -5.41 -19.06 7.24
CA GLU A 48 -6.28 -18.89 8.40
C GLU A 48 -6.00 -19.92 9.49
N ASP A 49 -5.72 -21.17 9.12
CA ASP A 49 -5.37 -22.24 10.06
C ASP A 49 -4.00 -22.00 10.73
N LYS A 50 -3.02 -21.53 9.95
CA LYS A 50 -1.63 -21.42 10.42
C LYS A 50 -1.29 -20.09 11.09
N TYR A 51 -1.99 -19.00 10.73
CA TYR A 51 -1.64 -17.66 11.17
C TYR A 51 -2.86 -16.90 11.68
N PRO A 52 -2.71 -16.05 12.71
CA PRO A 52 -3.77 -15.15 13.15
C PRO A 52 -3.89 -13.97 12.17
N ILE A 53 -4.46 -14.23 10.99
CA ILE A 53 -4.52 -13.28 9.87
C ILE A 53 -5.19 -11.97 10.27
N GLN A 54 -6.28 -12.03 11.03
CA GLN A 54 -6.98 -10.83 11.53
C GLN A 54 -6.06 -9.96 12.40
N THR A 55 -5.32 -10.57 13.33
CA THR A 55 -4.36 -9.86 14.18
C THR A 55 -3.25 -9.22 13.35
N ILE A 56 -2.73 -9.94 12.34
CA ILE A 56 -1.69 -9.42 11.43
C ILE A 56 -2.22 -8.21 10.65
N GLN A 57 -3.46 -8.25 10.18
CA GLN A 57 -4.09 -7.14 9.45
C GLN A 57 -4.27 -5.90 10.33
N TYR A 58 -4.73 -6.06 11.57
CA TYR A 58 -4.84 -4.92 12.50
C TYR A 58 -3.47 -4.35 12.88
N ILE A 59 -2.46 -5.20 13.10
CA ILE A 59 -1.08 -4.75 13.32
C ILE A 59 -0.59 -3.94 12.11
N ALA A 60 -0.86 -4.41 10.88
CA ALA A 60 -0.48 -3.70 9.67
C ALA A 60 -1.16 -2.33 9.56
N ILE A 61 -2.46 -2.23 9.87
CA ILE A 61 -3.19 -0.96 9.92
C ILE A 61 -2.51 0.00 10.91
N ILE A 62 -2.29 -0.45 12.15
CA ILE A 62 -1.69 0.38 13.20
C ILE A 62 -0.29 0.83 12.78
N ALA A 63 0.53 -0.07 12.26
CA ALA A 63 1.89 0.24 11.80
C ALA A 63 1.89 1.28 10.67
N LEU A 64 1.01 1.14 9.67
CA LEU A 64 0.95 2.10 8.57
C LEU A 64 0.42 3.47 9.00
N ILE A 65 -0.56 3.51 9.92
CA ILE A 65 -1.05 4.78 10.49
C ILE A 65 0.06 5.47 11.28
N THR A 66 0.78 4.74 12.15
CA THR A 66 1.85 5.34 12.95
C THR A 66 2.97 5.90 12.07
N LEU A 67 3.39 5.16 11.03
CA LEU A 67 4.36 5.65 10.06
C LEU A 67 3.85 6.87 9.28
N MET A 68 2.59 6.85 8.83
CA MET A 68 1.96 7.98 8.14
C MET A 68 1.99 9.25 9.00
N LEU A 69 1.59 9.16 10.27
CA LEU A 69 1.58 10.28 11.20
C LEU A 69 2.99 10.84 11.42
N LEU A 70 3.99 9.96 11.59
CA LEU A 70 5.39 10.36 11.73
C LEU A 70 5.87 11.18 10.53
N VAL A 71 5.62 10.67 9.31
CA VAL A 71 6.00 11.38 8.07
C VAL A 71 5.26 12.71 7.94
N LEU A 72 3.98 12.76 8.33
CA LEU A 72 3.15 13.97 8.26
C LEU A 72 3.62 15.05 9.24
N ILE A 73 3.98 14.67 10.47
CA ILE A 73 4.60 15.58 11.45
C ILE A 73 5.91 16.16 10.91
N LEU A 74 6.78 15.32 10.33
CA LEU A 74 8.03 15.77 9.71
C LEU A 74 7.78 16.71 8.53
N TYR A 75 6.78 16.42 7.70
CA TYR A 75 6.35 17.27 6.61
C TYR A 75 5.87 18.64 7.12
N MET A 76 5.03 18.70 8.17
CA MET A 76 4.55 19.95 8.75
C MET A 76 5.70 20.81 9.27
N LYS A 77 6.67 20.22 9.98
CA LYS A 77 7.85 20.93 10.49
C LYS A 77 8.73 21.53 9.39
N ARG A 78 8.71 20.94 8.18
CA ARG A 78 9.59 21.33 7.06
C ARG A 78 8.86 22.00 5.90
N LYS A 79 7.53 22.11 5.96
CA LYS A 79 6.65 22.51 4.85
C LYS A 79 7.12 23.73 4.07
N VAL A 80 7.61 24.77 4.76
CA VAL A 80 8.06 26.03 4.15
C VAL A 80 9.25 25.85 3.20
N ARG A 81 10.08 24.83 3.43
CA ARG A 81 11.30 24.55 2.65
C ARG A 81 11.11 23.41 1.65
N LEU A 82 9.89 22.97 1.35
CA LEU A 82 9.65 21.80 0.49
C LEU A 82 9.09 22.20 -0.88
N LYS A 83 9.52 21.48 -1.91
CA LYS A 83 8.96 21.62 -3.27
C LYS A 83 7.51 21.12 -3.30
N LYS A 84 6.68 21.71 -4.16
CA LYS A 84 5.25 21.36 -4.34
C LYS A 84 5.00 19.87 -4.62
N ILE A 85 5.96 19.17 -5.24
CA ILE A 85 5.88 17.74 -5.50
C ILE A 85 5.73 16.90 -4.22
N VAL A 86 6.35 17.32 -3.11
CA VAL A 86 6.27 16.61 -1.83
C VAL A 86 4.85 16.72 -1.24
N THR A 87 4.18 17.86 -1.43
CA THR A 87 2.78 18.03 -1.04
C THR A 87 1.87 17.04 -1.75
N THR A 88 2.07 16.85 -3.06
CA THR A 88 1.32 15.85 -3.85
C THR A 88 1.58 14.42 -3.34
N MET A 89 2.84 14.09 -3.01
CA MET A 89 3.17 12.78 -2.41
C MET A 89 2.50 12.56 -1.04
N SER A 90 2.47 13.59 -0.20
CA SER A 90 1.80 13.51 1.12
C SER A 90 0.29 13.32 1.00
N ILE A 91 -0.37 14.01 0.06
CA ILE A 91 -1.82 13.85 -0.16
C ILE A 91 -2.12 12.43 -0.66
N THR A 92 -1.36 11.95 -1.65
CA THR A 92 -1.53 10.59 -2.19
C THR A 92 -1.26 9.51 -1.14
N MET A 93 -0.29 9.72 -0.24
CA MET A 93 -0.03 8.85 0.90
C MET A 93 -1.25 8.73 1.82
N VAL A 94 -1.86 9.86 2.22
CA VAL A 94 -3.04 9.85 3.11
C VAL A 94 -4.21 9.12 2.46
N ILE A 95 -4.48 9.41 1.18
CA ILE A 95 -5.56 8.75 0.42
C ILE A 95 -5.34 7.23 0.38
N LEU A 96 -4.11 6.79 0.11
CA LEU A 96 -3.79 5.36 0.01
C LEU A 96 -3.91 4.63 1.35
N VAL A 97 -3.48 5.26 2.45
CA VAL A 97 -3.64 4.68 3.79
C VAL A 97 -5.12 4.55 4.15
N LEU A 98 -5.92 5.59 3.90
CA LEU A 98 -7.37 5.53 4.13
C LEU A 98 -8.04 4.45 3.27
N PHE A 99 -7.65 4.35 2.00
CA PHE A 99 -8.15 3.31 1.09
C PHE A 99 -7.80 1.90 1.60
N PHE A 100 -6.58 1.68 2.07
CA PHE A 100 -6.16 0.40 2.63
C PHE A 100 -6.94 0.02 3.90
N ILE A 101 -7.15 0.99 4.80
CA ILE A 101 -7.95 0.79 6.01
C ILE A 101 -9.39 0.45 5.64
N GLY A 102 -10.01 1.22 4.75
CA GLY A 102 -11.36 0.96 4.26
C GLY A 102 -11.46 -0.43 3.63
N PHE A 103 -10.48 -0.83 2.84
CA PHE A 103 -10.46 -2.16 2.21
C PHE A 103 -10.46 -3.30 3.25
N ILE A 104 -9.61 -3.22 4.28
CA ILE A 104 -9.54 -4.26 5.31
C ILE A 104 -10.78 -4.29 6.21
N LEU A 105 -11.38 -3.14 6.51
CA LEU A 105 -12.51 -3.07 7.44
C LEU A 105 -13.86 -3.40 6.77
N ILE A 106 -14.00 -3.14 5.47
CA ILE A 106 -15.25 -3.36 4.74
C ILE A 106 -15.32 -4.77 4.17
N TYR A 107 -14.22 -5.29 3.62
CA TYR A 107 -14.20 -6.56 2.90
C TYR A 107 -13.61 -7.70 3.72
N SER A 108 -13.98 -8.92 3.36
CA SER A 108 -13.44 -10.16 3.93
C SER A 108 -13.11 -11.19 2.86
N ALA A 109 -12.47 -12.29 3.26
CA ALA A 109 -12.19 -13.43 2.37
C ALA A 109 -13.46 -14.17 1.90
N GLU A 110 -14.58 -13.98 2.60
CA GLU A 110 -15.89 -14.54 2.24
C GLU A 110 -16.52 -13.75 1.08
N GLU A 111 -16.42 -12.42 1.11
CA GLU A 111 -16.93 -11.55 0.05
C GLU A 111 -16.02 -11.54 -1.18
N ILE A 112 -14.71 -11.44 -0.96
CA ILE A 112 -13.71 -11.42 -2.02
C ILE A 112 -12.72 -12.54 -1.75
N ARG A 113 -12.80 -13.63 -2.52
CA ARG A 113 -11.90 -14.78 -2.29
C ARG A 113 -10.42 -14.42 -2.43
N ALA A 114 -10.09 -13.45 -3.29
CA ALA A 114 -8.75 -12.92 -3.45
C ALA A 114 -8.32 -11.89 -2.38
N PHE A 115 -9.13 -11.66 -1.35
CA PHE A 115 -8.96 -10.61 -0.35
C PHE A 115 -7.57 -10.60 0.28
N TYR A 116 -7.05 -11.75 0.72
CA TYR A 116 -5.73 -11.78 1.36
C TYR A 116 -4.61 -11.37 0.41
N TYR A 117 -4.64 -11.84 -0.83
CA TYR A 117 -3.66 -11.43 -1.84
C TYR A 117 -3.74 -9.94 -2.15
N ILE A 118 -4.95 -9.40 -2.30
CA ILE A 118 -5.18 -7.97 -2.56
C ILE A 118 -4.72 -7.14 -1.37
N SER A 119 -5.04 -7.55 -0.14
CA SER A 119 -4.66 -6.85 1.09
C SER A 119 -3.14 -6.75 1.22
N VAL A 120 -2.40 -7.83 0.92
CA VAL A 120 -0.93 -7.81 0.92
C VAL A 120 -0.39 -6.86 -0.15
N MET A 121 -0.92 -6.93 -1.38
CA MET A 121 -0.47 -6.05 -2.46
C MET A 121 -0.75 -4.58 -2.17
N LEU A 122 -1.93 -4.25 -1.64
CA LEU A 122 -2.28 -2.90 -1.22
C LEU A 122 -1.42 -2.43 -0.04
N GLY A 123 -1.17 -3.28 0.96
CA GLY A 123 -0.31 -2.97 2.10
C GLY A 123 1.13 -2.69 1.69
N LEU A 124 1.67 -3.43 0.72
CA LEU A 124 2.99 -3.16 0.16
C LEU A 124 3.02 -1.84 -0.62
N MET A 125 1.99 -1.58 -1.42
CA MET A 125 1.87 -0.33 -2.17
C MET A 125 1.83 0.88 -1.23
N THR A 126 1.02 0.83 -0.16
CA THR A 126 0.94 1.93 0.81
C THR A 126 2.25 2.13 1.54
N LEU A 127 2.95 1.06 1.91
CA LEU A 127 4.28 1.14 2.53
C LEU A 127 5.30 1.81 1.60
N ILE A 128 5.34 1.44 0.32
CA ILE A 128 6.22 2.06 -0.68
C ILE A 128 5.91 3.55 -0.80
N GLN A 129 4.64 3.93 -0.86
CA GLN A 129 4.23 5.33 -0.94
C GLN A 129 4.67 6.12 0.30
N ILE A 130 4.55 5.55 1.52
CA ILE A 130 5.01 6.19 2.76
C ILE A 130 6.53 6.40 2.70
N ILE A 131 7.30 5.37 2.32
CA ILE A 131 8.76 5.46 2.19
C ILE A 131 9.15 6.52 1.14
N LYS A 132 8.49 6.51 -0.03
CA LYS A 132 8.69 7.50 -1.10
C LYS A 132 8.45 8.92 -0.60
N THR A 133 7.38 9.12 0.17
CA THR A 133 7.03 10.42 0.76
C THR A 133 8.05 10.85 1.81
N PHE A 134 8.47 9.93 2.68
CA PHE A 134 9.51 10.19 3.70
C PHE A 134 10.83 10.64 3.07
N ILE A 135 11.32 9.92 2.07
CA ILE A 135 12.50 10.29 1.30
C ILE A 135 12.28 11.66 0.64
N GLY A 136 11.08 11.88 0.10
CA GLY A 136 10.72 13.15 -0.52
C GLY A 136 10.85 14.35 0.42
N VAL A 137 10.36 14.20 1.66
CA VAL A 137 10.46 15.21 2.74
C VAL A 137 11.92 15.49 3.15
N ILE A 138 12.82 14.53 3.03
CA ILE A 138 14.25 14.73 3.37
C ILE A 138 15.02 15.37 2.20
N TRP A 139 14.78 14.91 0.98
CA TRP A 139 15.61 15.20 -0.19
C TRP A 139 15.18 16.43 -1.00
N TYR A 140 13.88 16.74 -1.08
CA TYR A 140 13.38 17.84 -1.93
C TYR A 140 13.20 19.12 -1.11
N LYS A 141 14.34 19.70 -0.74
CA LYS A 141 14.40 21.06 -0.19
C LYS A 141 14.30 22.07 -1.33
N ASN A 142 13.56 23.15 -1.09
CA ASN A 142 13.42 24.31 -1.96
C ASN A 142 14.67 25.17 -1.87
#